data_AF-A0A2V8MRR2-F1
#
_entry.id   AF-A0A2V8MRR2-F1
#
_cell.length_a   1.000
_cell.length_b   1.000
_cell.length_c   1.000
_cell.angle_alpha   90.00
_cell.angle_beta   90.00
_cell.angle_gamma   90.00
#
_symmetry.space_group_name_H-M   'P 1'
#
loop_
_entity.id
_entity.type
_entity.pdbx_description
1 polymer ?
#
loop_
_entity_poly.entity_id
_entity_poly.type
_entity_poly.pdbx_seq_one_letter_code
_entity_poly.pdbx_strand_id
1 'polypeptide(L)'
;MPRKKSFYHWPIYSTRLQLNADQKTKVQQIFGDTRQQLQTLRKESEPRVNETRQQTDQRLQQVLTPEQWQHFQQMRDEMRARRGRGGAG
;
A
#
# COMPACT_ATOMS: atom_id res chain seq x y z
N MET A 1 -16.60 11.17 4.38
CA MET A 1 -15.33 11.71 3.84
C MET A 1 -14.20 10.72 4.12
N PRO A 2 -13.47 10.18 3.14
CA PRO A 2 -12.39 9.25 3.43
C PRO A 2 -11.17 10.02 3.92
N ARG A 3 -10.70 9.68 5.14
CA ARG A 3 -9.49 10.25 5.74
C ARG A 3 -8.29 9.97 4.83
N LYS A 4 -7.55 11.03 4.46
CA LYS A 4 -6.33 10.94 3.67
C LYS A 4 -5.24 10.27 4.50
N LYS A 5 -5.18 8.94 4.49
CA LYS A 5 -4.12 8.11 5.11
C LYS A 5 -2.76 8.72 4.77
N SER A 6 -2.05 9.19 5.79
CA SER A 6 -0.75 9.85 5.64
C SER A 6 0.31 8.77 5.64
N PHE A 7 0.89 8.48 4.48
CA PHE A 7 1.96 7.48 4.33
C PHE A 7 3.31 7.93 4.94
N TYR A 8 3.31 9.08 5.61
CA TYR A 8 4.42 9.58 6.40
C TYR A 8 3.84 10.09 7.73
N HIS A 9 4.52 9.76 8.84
CA HIS A 9 4.24 10.28 10.18
C HIS A 9 4.55 11.79 10.28
N TRP A 10 3.84 12.58 9.47
CA TRP A 10 3.88 14.03 9.38
C TRP A 10 3.87 14.75 10.75
N PRO A 11 3.02 14.35 11.73
CA PRO A 11 2.97 15.03 13.03
C PRO A 11 4.23 14.84 13.88
N ILE A 12 5.00 13.77 13.65
CA ILE A 12 6.17 13.44 14.46
C ILE A 12 7.37 14.30 14.05
N TYR A 13 7.56 14.53 12.75
CA TYR A 13 8.73 15.27 12.25
C TYR A 13 8.62 16.77 12.52
N SER A 14 7.45 17.38 12.37
CA SER A 14 7.29 18.83 12.61
C SER A 14 7.58 19.22 14.05
N THR A 15 7.24 18.35 15.00
CA THR A 15 7.38 18.59 16.44
C THR A 15 8.79 18.25 16.93
N ARG A 16 9.39 17.16 16.43
CA ARG A 16 10.74 16.75 16.82
C ARG A 16 11.84 17.60 16.20
N LEU A 17 11.63 18.13 15.00
CA LEU A 17 12.62 18.94 14.28
C LEU A 17 12.44 20.45 14.49
N GLN A 18 11.48 20.87 15.32
CA GLN A 18 11.22 22.29 15.64
C GLN A 18 11.15 23.18 14.41
N LEU A 19 10.46 22.72 13.35
CA LEU A 19 10.41 23.42 12.07
C LEU A 19 9.69 24.77 12.21
N ASN A 20 10.27 25.81 11.63
CA ASN A 20 9.61 27.11 11.47
C ASN A 20 8.50 27.06 10.40
N ALA A 21 7.76 28.16 10.23
CA ALA A 21 6.61 28.20 9.31
C ALA A 21 7.00 27.88 7.86
N ASP A 22 8.07 28.47 7.36
CA ASP A 22 8.53 28.28 5.98
C ASP A 22 9.03 26.85 5.73
N GLN A 23 9.75 26.30 6.70
CA GLN A 23 10.20 24.90 6.67
C GLN A 23 9.01 23.95 6.65
N LYS A 24 7.97 24.19 7.45
CA LYS A 24 6.75 23.38 7.43
C LYS A 24 6.11 23.38 6.05
N THR A 25 5.95 24.55 5.42
CA THR A 25 5.36 24.67 4.09
C THR A 25 6.15 23.88 3.04
N LYS A 26 7.48 24.02 3.03
CA LYS A 26 8.35 23.29 2.07
C LYS A 26 8.29 21.79 2.28
N VAL A 27 8.31 21.33 3.54
CA VAL A 27 8.25 19.90 3.86
C VAL A 27 6.87 19.32 3.51
N GLN A 28 5.77 20.08 3.67
CA GLN A 28 4.44 19.66 3.18
C GLN A 28 4.43 19.43 1.68
N GLN A 29 5.03 20.35 0.93
CA GLN A 29 5.11 20.27 -0.52
C GLN A 29 5.91 19.03 -0.95
N ILE A 30 7.10 18.81 -0.40
CA ILE A 30 7.96 17.66 -0.72
C ILE A 30 7.23 16.33 -0.51
N PHE A 31 6.56 16.15 0.64
CA PHE A 31 5.80 14.93 0.90
C PHE A 31 4.55 14.82 0.04
N GLY A 32 3.90 15.94 -0.31
CA GLY A 32 2.79 15.99 -1.25
C GLY A 32 3.19 15.47 -2.63
N ASP A 33 4.29 15.98 -3.16
CA ASP A 33 4.83 15.61 -4.47
C ASP A 33 5.27 14.14 -4.46
N THR A 34 5.98 13.72 -3.40
CA THR A 34 6.40 12.31 -3.22
C THR A 34 5.19 11.37 -3.19
N ARG A 35 4.10 11.77 -2.51
CA ARG A 35 2.87 10.97 -2.47
C ARG A 35 2.26 10.82 -3.86
N GLN A 36 2.24 11.89 -4.66
CA GLN A 36 1.72 11.84 -6.03
C GLN A 36 2.57 10.90 -6.89
N GLN A 37 3.90 11.01 -6.83
CA GLN A 37 4.81 10.13 -7.56
C GLN A 37 4.59 8.65 -7.20
N LEU A 38 4.48 8.32 -5.91
CA LEU A 38 4.20 6.96 -5.45
C LEU A 38 2.83 6.45 -5.90
N GLN A 39 1.81 7.31 -5.96
CA GLN A 39 0.49 6.92 -6.47
C GLN A 39 0.54 6.61 -7.97
N THR A 40 1.28 7.39 -8.75
CA THR A 40 1.50 7.15 -10.18
C THR A 40 2.24 5.82 -10.38
N LEU A 41 3.37 5.62 -9.72
CA LEU A 41 4.14 4.37 -9.79
C LEU A 41 3.30 3.15 -9.42
N ARG A 42 2.44 3.26 -8.40
CA ARG A 42 1.52 2.20 -8.03
C ARG A 42 0.53 1.90 -9.15
N LYS A 43 -0.11 2.90 -9.75
CA LYS A 43 -1.07 2.70 -10.84
C LYS A 43 -0.42 2.05 -12.06
N GLU A 44 0.80 2.43 -12.38
CA GLU A 44 1.55 1.87 -13.52
C GLU A 44 1.99 0.42 -13.28
N SER A 45 2.39 0.09 -12.04
CA SER A 45 2.87 -1.25 -11.68
C SER A 45 1.75 -2.24 -11.33
N GLU A 46 0.59 -1.77 -10.87
CA GLU A 46 -0.52 -2.61 -10.42
C GLU A 46 -0.99 -3.65 -11.46
N PRO A 47 -1.11 -3.32 -12.77
CA PRO A 47 -1.43 -4.31 -13.81
C PRO A 47 -0.41 -5.45 -13.88
N ARG A 48 0.89 -5.12 -13.95
CA ARG A 48 1.98 -6.11 -14.04
C ARG A 48 2.06 -7.00 -12.80
N VAL A 49 1.82 -6.41 -11.63
CA VAL A 49 1.76 -7.16 -10.37
C VAL A 49 0.56 -8.11 -10.36
N ASN A 50 -0.59 -7.68 -10.88
CA ASN A 50 -1.78 -8.53 -10.96
C ASN A 50 -1.60 -9.69 -11.96
N GLU A 51 -0.99 -9.45 -13.12
CA GLU A 51 -0.63 -10.51 -14.06
C GLU A 51 0.30 -11.55 -13.42
N THR A 52 1.36 -11.10 -12.73
CA THR A 52 2.30 -11.98 -12.04
C THR A 52 1.58 -12.85 -10.98
N ARG A 53 0.62 -12.26 -10.24
CA ARG A 53 -0.21 -13.01 -9.29
C ARG A 53 -1.11 -14.03 -9.98
N GLN A 54 -1.75 -13.68 -11.09
CA GLN A 54 -2.59 -14.61 -11.85
C GLN A 54 -1.78 -15.78 -12.39
N GLN A 55 -0.58 -15.53 -12.93
CA GLN A 55 0.32 -16.59 -13.39
C GLN A 55 0.75 -17.51 -12.25
N THR A 56 1.02 -16.93 -11.07
CA THR A 56 1.34 -17.71 -9.86
C THR A 56 0.15 -18.58 -9.44
N ASP A 57 -1.05 -18.00 -9.43
CA ASP A 57 -2.29 -18.70 -9.09
C ASP A 57 -2.52 -19.89 -10.05
N GLN A 58 -2.32 -19.71 -11.35
CA GLN A 58 -2.41 -20.79 -12.34
C GLN A 58 -1.41 -21.92 -12.09
N ARG A 59 -0.15 -21.58 -11.78
CA ARG A 59 0.90 -22.57 -11.47
C ARG A 59 0.60 -23.33 -10.18
N LEU A 60 0.03 -22.66 -9.18
CA LEU A 60 -0.35 -23.28 -7.91
C LEU A 60 -1.54 -24.25 -8.07
N GLN A 61 -2.52 -23.92 -8.91
CA GLN A 61 -3.65 -24.82 -9.20
C GLN A 61 -3.21 -26.16 -9.83
N GLN A 62 -2.06 -26.20 -10.50
CA GLN A 62 -1.52 -27.43 -11.10
C GLN A 62 -0.89 -28.39 -10.08
N VAL A 63 -0.52 -27.89 -8.89
CA VAL A 63 0.25 -28.66 -7.89
C VAL A 63 -0.48 -28.85 -6.57
N LEU A 64 -1.54 -28.08 -6.32
CA LEU A 64 -2.36 -28.17 -5.11
C LEU A 64 -3.62 -28.99 -5.37
N THR A 65 -4.09 -29.70 -4.35
CA THR A 65 -5.45 -30.27 -4.37
C THR A 65 -6.51 -29.15 -4.30
N PRO A 66 -7.76 -29.41 -4.69
CA PRO A 66 -8.84 -28.43 -4.59
C PRO A 66 -9.00 -27.84 -3.18
N GLU A 67 -8.87 -28.68 -2.14
CA GLU A 67 -8.99 -28.26 -0.74
C GLU A 67 -7.82 -27.36 -0.32
N GLN A 68 -6.60 -27.71 -0.72
CA GLN A 68 -5.41 -26.91 -0.47
C GLN A 68 -5.49 -25.55 -1.19
N TRP A 69 -6.01 -25.54 -2.42
CA TRP A 69 -6.23 -24.31 -3.19
C TRP A 69 -7.25 -23.38 -2.52
N GLN A 70 -8.37 -23.93 -2.03
CA GLN A 70 -9.37 -23.16 -1.30
C GLN A 70 -8.80 -22.54 -0.03
N HIS A 71 -8.03 -23.31 0.75
CA HIS A 71 -7.37 -22.80 1.95
C HIS A 71 -6.34 -21.70 1.62
N PHE A 72 -5.59 -21.86 0.52
CA PHE A 72 -4.66 -20.84 0.05
C PHE A 72 -5.36 -19.51 -0.30
N GLN A 73 -6.50 -19.58 -1.01
CA GLN A 73 -7.29 -18.39 -1.35
C GLN A 73 -7.78 -17.67 -0.09
N GLN A 74 -8.29 -18.41 0.91
CA GLN A 74 -8.73 -17.84 2.19
C GLN A 74 -7.60 -17.11 2.93
N MET A 75 -6.42 -17.74 3.05
CA MET A 75 -5.26 -17.11 3.67
C MET A 75 -4.86 -15.81 2.95
N ARG A 76 -4.92 -15.80 1.62
CA ARG A 76 -4.57 -14.63 0.80
C ARG A 76 -5.55 -13.48 1.04
N ASP A 77 -6.84 -13.77 1.08
CA ASP A 77 -7.89 -12.79 1.30
C ASP A 77 -7.85 -12.20 2.70
N GLU A 78 -7.59 -13.03 3.73
CA GLU A 78 -7.34 -12.57 5.09
C GLU A 78 -6.15 -11.60 5.16
N MET A 79 -5.02 -11.97 4.53
CA MET A 79 -3.85 -11.10 4.49
C MET A 79 -4.14 -9.78 3.77
N ARG A 80 -4.96 -9.80 2.72
CA ARG A 80 -5.39 -8.59 2.01
C ARG A 80 -6.31 -7.73 2.86
N ALA A 81 -7.27 -8.33 3.56
CA ALA A 81 -8.17 -7.64 4.47
C ALA A 81 -7.42 -6.97 5.64
N ARG A 82 -6.42 -7.66 6.20
CA ARG A 82 -5.53 -7.11 7.24
C ARG A 82 -4.71 -5.93 6.72
N ARG A 83 -4.16 -6.00 5.51
CA ARG A 83 -3.47 -4.86 4.87
C ARG A 83 -4.42 -3.70 4.51
N GLY A 84 -5.66 -4.00 4.13
CA GLY A 84 -6.71 -3.02 3.86
C GLY A 84 -7.17 -2.26 5.10
N ARG A 85 -7.26 -2.95 6.25
CA ARG A 85 -7.59 -2.34 7.56
C ARG A 85 -6.41 -1.65 8.24
N GLY A 86 -5.20 -2.22 8.19
CA GLY A 86 -4.00 -1.62 8.79
C GLY A 86 -3.47 -0.40 8.04
N GLY A 87 -3.86 -0.23 6.77
CA GLY A 87 -3.65 1.01 6.05
C GLY A 87 -4.76 2.03 6.26
N ALA A 88 -5.78 1.78 7.11
CA ALA A 88 -6.95 2.65 7.34
C ALA A 88 -7.01 3.36 8.70
N GLY A 89 -5.86 3.48 9.37
CA GLY A 89 -5.62 4.47 10.43
C GLY A 89 -5.15 5.78 9.85
#